data_AF-A0A2D9I5I1-F1
#
_entry.id   AF-A0A2D9I5I1-F1
#
_cell.length_a   1.000
_cell.length_b   1.000
_cell.length_c   1.000
_cell.angle_alpha   90.00
_cell.angle_beta   90.00
_cell.angle_gamma   90.00
#
_symmetry.space_group_name_H-M   'P 1'
#
loop_
_entity.id
_entity.type
_entity.pdbx_description
1 polymer ?
#
loop_
_entity_poly.entity_id
_entity_poly.type
_entity_poly.pdbx_seq_one_letter_code
_entity_poly.pdbx_strand_id
1 'polypeptide(L)' 'MLMLPSFENDPRVELAACAAPRESSRTAFVQRFGGAAYDSVEALCGDPTLDAIYIATPHQMHRTHATCAVMAGKHVLL' A
#
# COMPACT_ATOMS: atom_id res chain seq x y z
N MET A 1 11.12 8.06 4.86
CA MET A 1 9.66 7.81 4.94
C MET A 1 9.35 7.58 6.42
N LEU A 2 8.42 8.34 7.03
CA LEU A 2 8.26 8.34 8.49
C LEU A 2 7.75 7.01 9.07
N MET A 3 6.84 6.32 8.35
CA MET A 3 6.23 5.07 8.84
C MET A 3 7.06 3.81 8.57
N LEU A 4 7.99 3.86 7.62
CA LEU A 4 8.72 2.66 7.20
C LEU A 4 9.49 1.98 8.36
N PRO A 5 10.25 2.72 9.21
CA PRO A 5 10.88 2.10 10.36
C PRO A 5 9.89 1.48 11.36
N SER A 6 8.69 2.04 11.49
CA SER A 6 7.66 1.47 12.37
C SER A 6 7.14 0.13 11.85
N PHE A 7 6.94 -0.01 10.53
CA PHE A 7 6.53 -1.27 9.93
C PHE A 7 7.65 -2.31 9.94
N GLU A 8 8.89 -1.92 9.62
CA GLU A 8 10.02 -2.86 9.58
C GLU A 8 10.39 -3.44 10.95
N ASN A 9 10.11 -2.71 12.04
CA ASN A 9 10.43 -3.14 13.39
C ASN A 9 9.25 -3.79 14.15
N ASP A 10 8.06 -3.88 13.54
CA ASP A 10 6.90 -4.53 14.16
C ASP A 10 6.68 -5.91 13.54
N PRO A 11 6.93 -7.02 14.27
CA PRO A 11 6.80 -8.38 13.73
C PRO A 11 5.35 -8.77 13.40
N ARG A 12 4.36 -7.94 13.74
CA ARG A 12 2.93 -8.16 13.41
C ARG A 12 2.55 -7.54 12.07
N VAL A 13 3.46 -6.82 11.41
CA VAL A 13 3.21 -6.10 10.15
C VAL A 13 4.11 -6.66 9.06
N GLU A 14 3.52 -6.97 7.92
CA GLU A 14 4.24 -7.36 6.70
C GLU A 14 3.91 -6.37 5.57
N LEU A 15 4.94 -5.85 4.92
CA LEU A 15 4.78 -5.04 3.70
C LEU A 15 4.62 -5.98 2.50
N ALA A 16 3.41 -6.50 2.30
CA ALA A 16 3.13 -7.55 1.31
C ALA A 16 2.92 -7.03 -0.14
N ALA A 17 2.58 -5.75 -0.32
CA ALA A 17 2.34 -5.17 -1.64
C ALA A 17 2.48 -3.65 -1.69
N CYS A 18 2.64 -3.10 -2.90
CA CYS A 18 2.59 -1.66 -3.13
C CYS A 18 1.85 -1.25 -4.42
N ALA A 19 1.38 0.00 -4.45
CA ALA A 19 0.97 0.67 -5.67
C ALA A 19 1.71 2.01 -5.79
N ALA A 20 2.24 2.30 -6.97
CA ALA A 20 2.90 3.57 -7.25
C ALA A 20 2.84 3.92 -8.74
N PRO A 21 2.75 5.20 -9.10
CA PRO A 21 2.68 5.62 -10.51
C PRO A 21 4.00 5.39 -11.26
N ARG A 22 5.14 5.34 -10.55
CA ARG A 22 6.46 5.11 -11.16
C ARG A 22 6.82 3.64 -11.07
N GLU A 23 7.15 3.04 -12.20
CA GLU A 23 7.67 1.66 -12.26
C GLU A 23 8.90 1.46 -11.38
N SER A 24 9.85 2.40 -11.39
CA SER A 24 11.05 2.32 -10.54
C SER A 24 10.73 2.22 -9.05
N SER A 25 9.67 2.88 -8.57
CA SER A 25 9.23 2.76 -7.17
C SER A 25 8.66 1.37 -6.87
N ARG A 26 7.90 0.80 -7.81
CA ARG A 26 7.35 -0.55 -7.71
C ARG A 26 8.46 -1.61 -7.71
N THR A 27 9.41 -1.50 -8.64
CA THR A 27 10.59 -2.38 -8.70
C THR A 27 11.40 -2.31 -7.41
N ALA A 28 11.66 -1.11 -6.89
CA ALA A 28 12.42 -0.94 -5.65
C ALA A 28 11.71 -1.55 -4.43
N PHE A 29 10.37 -1.47 -4.37
CA PHE A 29 9.59 -2.13 -3.32
C PHE A 29 9.75 -3.65 -3.40
N VAL A 30 9.52 -4.24 -4.58
CA VAL A 30 9.60 -5.70 -4.75
C VAL A 30 11.00 -6.22 -4.49
N GLN A 31 12.03 -5.49 -4.89
CA GLN A 31 13.43 -5.85 -4.59
C GLN A 31 13.75 -5.83 -3.09
N ARG A 32 13.13 -4.92 -2.32
CA ARG A 32 13.42 -4.74 -0.89
C ARG A 32 12.56 -5.63 0.00
N PHE A 33 11.28 -5.76 -0.31
CA PHE A 33 10.27 -6.39 0.56
C PHE A 33 9.66 -7.66 -0.04
N GLY A 34 9.87 -7.92 -1.34
CA GLY A 34 9.14 -8.96 -2.06
C GLY A 34 7.71 -8.54 -2.39
N GLY A 35 6.82 -9.53 -2.51
CA GLY A 35 5.40 -9.28 -2.68
C GLY A 35 4.98 -8.77 -4.06
N ALA A 36 3.76 -8.22 -4.13
CA ALA A 36 3.14 -7.77 -5.37
C ALA A 36 3.28 -6.26 -5.58
N ALA A 37 3.31 -5.82 -6.83
CA ALA A 37 3.28 -4.40 -7.18
C ALA A 37 2.25 -4.10 -8.27
N TYR A 38 1.47 -3.04 -8.05
CA TYR A 38 0.33 -2.67 -8.89
C TYR A 38 0.55 -1.28 -9.51
N ASP A 39 0.09 -1.07 -10.74
CA ASP A 39 0.10 0.24 -11.41
C ASP A 39 -1.01 1.19 -10.93
N SER A 40 -1.99 0.66 -10.19
CA SER A 40 -3.18 1.37 -9.75
C SER A 40 -3.52 1.01 -8.31
N VAL A 41 -4.14 1.96 -7.59
CA VAL A 41 -4.59 1.75 -6.21
C VAL A 41 -5.79 0.81 -6.18
N GLU A 42 -6.62 0.85 -7.21
CA GLU A 42 -7.77 -0.02 -7.40
C GLU A 42 -7.37 -1.50 -7.47
N ALA A 43 -6.32 -1.81 -8.24
CA ALA A 43 -5.82 -3.18 -8.32
C ALA A 43 -5.22 -3.66 -6.99
N LEU A 44 -4.51 -2.78 -6.26
CA LEU A 44 -4.01 -3.08 -4.91
C LEU A 44 -5.16 -3.32 -3.92
N CYS A 45 -6.19 -2.47 -3.93
CA CYS A 45 -7.33 -2.60 -3.02
C CYS A 45 -8.14 -3.88 -3.30
N GLY A 46 -8.17 -4.33 -4.55
CA GLY A 46 -8.84 -5.57 -4.97
C GLY A 46 -8.12 -6.86 -4.59
N ASP A 47 -6.87 -6.80 -4.11
CA ASP A 47 -6.12 -8.00 -3.72
C ASP A 47 -6.74 -8.64 -2.45
N PRO A 48 -7.31 -9.85 -2.53
CA PRO A 48 -7.95 -10.50 -1.38
C PRO A 48 -6.95 -10.92 -0.29
N THR A 49 -5.65 -10.92 -0.56
CA THR A 49 -4.60 -11.33 0.38
C THR A 49 -4.15 -10.22 1.35
N LEU A 50 -4.58 -8.98 1.13
CA LEU A 50 -4.20 -7.82 1.96
C LEU A 50 -5.24 -7.52 3.04
N ASP A 51 -4.80 -7.28 4.28
CA ASP A 51 -5.70 -6.92 5.40
C ASP A 51 -5.98 -5.41 5.49
N ALA A 52 -4.95 -4.59 5.20
CA ALA A 52 -4.98 -3.15 5.41
C ALA A 52 -4.19 -2.39 4.34
N ILE A 53 -4.56 -1.13 4.09
CA ILE A 53 -3.89 -0.22 3.17
C ILE A 53 -3.41 1.03 3.93
N TYR A 54 -2.11 1.27 3.88
CA TYR A 54 -1.50 2.53 4.32
C TYR A 54 -1.40 3.51 3.15
N ILE A 55 -2.05 4.67 3.27
CA ILE A 55 -2.17 5.65 2.20
C ILE A 55 -1.13 6.77 2.40
N ALA A 56 -0.03 6.70 1.64
CA ALA A 56 1.04 7.69 1.63
C ALA A 56 1.05 8.56 0.35
N THR A 57 -0.07 8.63 -0.35
CA THR A 57 -0.22 9.45 -1.57
C THR A 57 -0.37 10.94 -1.22
N PRO A 58 -0.26 11.88 -2.17
CA PRO A 58 -0.57 13.29 -1.90
C PRO A 58 -1.98 13.50 -1.32
N HIS A 59 -2.13 14.46 -0.40
CA HIS A 59 -3.35 14.64 0.41
C HIS A 59 -4.64 14.79 -0.41
N GLN A 60 -4.57 15.42 -1.59
CA GLN A 60 -5.73 15.58 -2.48
C GLN A 60 -6.28 14.25 -3.01
N MET A 61 -5.50 13.17 -2.97
CA MET A 61 -5.90 11.83 -3.42
C MET A 61 -6.45 10.96 -2.30
N HIS A 62 -6.25 11.37 -1.03
CA HIS A 62 -6.60 10.56 0.15
C HIS A 62 -8.05 10.11 0.15
N ARG A 63 -8.99 11.01 -0.14
CA ARG A 63 -10.42 10.68 -0.16
C ARG A 63 -10.72 9.54 -1.13
N THR A 64 -10.19 9.64 -2.35
CA THR A 64 -10.42 8.64 -3.40
C THR A 64 -9.81 7.29 -3.02
N HIS A 65 -8.56 7.28 -2.58
CA HIS A 65 -7.87 6.03 -2.22
C HIS A 65 -8.45 5.38 -0.96
N ALA A 66 -8.80 6.17 0.06
CA ALA A 66 -9.43 5.64 1.27
C ALA A 66 -10.80 5.06 0.97
N THR A 67 -11.60 5.73 0.15
CA THR A 67 -12.89 5.21 -0.29
C THR A 67 -12.71 3.90 -1.06
N CYS A 68 -11.74 3.83 -1.98
CA CYS A 68 -11.45 2.61 -2.72
C CYS A 68 -11.10 1.43 -1.79
N ALA A 69 -10.19 1.64 -0.84
CA ALA A 69 -9.78 0.61 0.13
C ALA A 69 -10.95 0.17 1.03
N VAL A 70 -11.72 1.11 1.58
CA VAL A 70 -12.88 0.81 2.45
C VAL A 70 -13.96 0.05 1.68
N MET A 71 -14.25 0.44 0.44
CA MET A 71 -15.23 -0.25 -0.41
C MET A 71 -14.78 -1.66 -0.78
N ALA A 72 -13.47 -1.92 -0.82
CA ALA A 72 -12.89 -3.25 -0.98
C ALA A 72 -12.77 -4.03 0.35
N GLY A 73 -13.30 -3.49 1.45
CA GLY A 73 -13.30 -4.15 2.77
C GLY A 73 -11.96 -4.09 3.50
N LYS A 74 -11.03 -3.23 3.09
CA LYS A 74 -9.71 -3.10 3.71
C LYS A 74 -9.72 -2.14 4.90
N HIS A 75 -8.93 -2.44 5.94
CA HIS A 75 -8.62 -1.45 6.96
C HIS A 75 -7.76 -0.33 6.37
N VAL A 76 -7.94 0.91 6.83
CA VAL A 76 -7.22 2.06 6.27
C VAL A 76 -6.41 2.78 7.36
N LEU A 77 -5.15 3.05 7.06
CA LEU A 77 -4.28 3.96 7.80
C LEU A 77 -3.87 5.12 6.90
N LEU A 78 -4.02 6.36 7.38
CA LEU A 78 -3.97 7.58 6.58
C LEU A 78 -3.25 8.69 7.33
#